data_AF-A0A942HYR0-F1
#
_entry.id   AF-A0A942HYR0-F1
#
_cell.length_a   1.000
_cell.length_b   1.000
_cell.length_c   1.000
_cell.angle_alpha   90.00
_cell.angle_beta   90.00
_cell.angle_gamma   90.00
#
_symmetry.space_group_name_H-M   'P 1'
#
loop_
_entity.id
_entity.type
_entity.pdbx_description
1 polymer ?
#
loop_
_entity_poly.entity_id
_entity_poly.type
_entity_poly.pdbx_seq_one_letter_code
_entity_poly.pdbx_strand_id
1 'polypeptide(L)'
;MKQMKQVFAISTLSGLILACLIGFQNCSKVAFTEDAAASSLIKNGITDDSTSNSNNNNSGDDSNCRVDLINSTKNVKVLFLIDTSGSNASNNGAAGTDVGKTWRLNTINSFITAYGNKPNFEFAFAYFQGTKADALLKNSSGQGIFSKDMSAINQAVMDLKNIKDEGNTPYDAALSIVRSIIHYDQMVTATKDAGYVVVMVSDGSPTNTSYTDSKNGITNLTNDVNAILAEAPKQISLNTVYLYNQAVPTASQKSYLQKISSLGSGAFIEASSNQTLQISDTVQVPKTVCN
;
A
#
# COMPACT_ATOMS: atom_id res chain seq x y z
N MET A 1 17.10 -61.76 -20.45
CA MET A 1 15.99 -60.85 -20.08
C MET A 1 15.36 -61.35 -18.78
N LYS A 2 15.68 -60.73 -17.63
CA LYS A 2 15.08 -61.03 -16.33
C LYS A 2 14.43 -59.73 -15.83
N GLN A 3 13.11 -59.70 -15.77
CA GLN A 3 12.35 -58.56 -15.26
C GLN A 3 12.33 -58.59 -13.72
N MET A 4 12.80 -57.51 -13.10
CA MET A 4 12.56 -57.22 -11.67
C MET A 4 11.20 -56.52 -11.52
N LYS A 5 10.29 -57.15 -10.79
CA LYS A 5 9.09 -56.50 -10.25
C LYS A 5 9.46 -55.83 -8.94
N GLN A 6 9.46 -54.50 -8.91
CA GLN A 6 9.44 -53.72 -7.66
C GLN A 6 7.99 -53.60 -7.17
N VAL A 7 7.75 -54.02 -5.94
CA VAL A 7 6.49 -53.87 -5.23
C VAL A 7 6.64 -52.65 -4.32
N PHE A 8 5.90 -51.57 -4.59
CA PHE A 8 5.80 -50.41 -3.71
C PHE A 8 4.68 -50.66 -2.69
N ALA A 9 5.04 -50.69 -1.40
CA ALA A 9 4.11 -50.71 -0.29
C ALA A 9 3.66 -49.27 0.01
N ILE A 10 2.35 -49.02 -0.09
CA ILE A 10 1.72 -47.75 0.29
C ILE A 10 1.27 -47.89 1.75
N SER A 11 1.98 -47.22 2.68
CA SER A 11 1.54 -47.07 4.06
C SER A 11 0.67 -45.81 4.18
N THR A 12 -0.64 -45.99 4.33
CA THR A 12 -1.58 -44.91 4.65
C THR A 12 -1.45 -44.53 6.12
N LEU A 13 -0.86 -43.36 6.38
CA LEU A 13 -0.81 -42.76 7.72
C LEU A 13 -2.02 -41.84 7.90
N SER A 14 -3.03 -42.32 8.62
CA SER A 14 -4.20 -41.53 9.03
C SER A 14 -3.80 -40.55 10.13
N GLY A 15 -3.58 -39.30 9.75
CA GLY A 15 -3.28 -38.18 10.64
C GLY A 15 -4.54 -37.49 11.15
N LEU A 16 -4.71 -37.53 12.47
CA LEU A 16 -5.75 -36.91 13.28
C LEU A 16 -5.83 -35.38 13.02
N ILE A 17 -6.95 -34.88 12.51
CA ILE A 17 -7.20 -33.43 12.36
C ILE A 17 -7.67 -32.90 13.72
N LEU A 18 -6.76 -32.22 14.44
CA LEU A 18 -7.09 -31.42 15.61
C LEU A 18 -7.58 -30.04 15.15
N ALA A 19 -8.90 -29.84 15.15
CA ALA A 19 -9.52 -28.56 14.85
C ALA A 19 -9.22 -27.55 15.96
N CYS A 20 -8.22 -26.70 15.73
CA CYS A 20 -7.94 -25.55 16.58
C CYS A 20 -8.89 -24.40 16.17
N LEU A 21 -10.01 -24.25 16.88
CA LEU A 21 -10.85 -23.05 16.80
C LEU A 21 -10.08 -21.88 17.43
N ILE A 22 -9.41 -21.09 16.59
CA ILE A 22 -8.87 -19.79 16.98
C ILE A 22 -9.97 -18.76 16.72
N GLY A 23 -10.60 -18.28 17.79
CA GLY A 23 -11.50 -17.14 17.74
C GLY A 23 -10.72 -15.88 17.40
N PHE A 24 -10.82 -15.42 16.16
CA PHE A 24 -10.36 -14.09 15.78
C PHE A 24 -11.37 -13.06 16.28
N GLN A 25 -11.07 -12.40 17.40
CA GLN A 25 -11.67 -11.12 17.72
C GLN A 25 -11.06 -10.05 16.79
N ASN A 26 -11.81 -9.67 15.76
CA ASN A 26 -11.49 -8.55 14.89
C ASN A 26 -11.72 -7.23 15.63
N CYS A 27 -10.75 -6.80 16.44
CA CYS A 27 -10.66 -5.44 16.94
C CYS A 27 -9.61 -4.68 16.14
N SER A 28 -10.02 -4.03 15.05
CA SER A 28 -9.99 -2.56 14.98
C SER A 28 -10.65 -2.12 13.67
N LYS A 29 -11.62 -1.22 13.80
CA LYS A 29 -12.13 -0.41 12.70
C LYS A 29 -11.64 1.00 13.04
N VAL A 30 -10.50 1.40 12.51
CA VAL A 30 -10.15 2.81 12.45
C VAL A 30 -10.66 3.29 11.10
N ALA A 31 -11.91 3.74 11.10
CA ALA A 31 -12.49 4.47 9.98
C ALA A 31 -12.36 5.96 10.31
N PHE A 32 -11.62 6.70 9.50
CA PHE A 32 -11.72 8.15 9.49
C PHE A 32 -12.84 8.51 8.50
N THR A 33 -13.97 8.97 9.04
CA THR A 33 -15.01 9.64 8.28
C THR A 33 -14.51 11.02 7.87
N GLU A 34 -14.47 11.29 6.57
CA GLU A 34 -14.38 12.66 6.06
C GLU A 34 -15.75 13.32 6.23
N ASP A 35 -15.81 14.40 7.02
CA ASP A 35 -16.92 15.34 6.96
C ASP A 35 -16.52 16.47 6.01
N ALA A 36 -17.37 16.67 5.01
CA ALA A 36 -17.14 17.62 3.93
C ALA A 36 -17.45 19.05 4.41
N ALA A 37 -16.42 19.87 4.65
CA ALA A 37 -16.39 21.28 4.26
C ALA A 37 -15.11 21.99 4.72
N ALA A 38 -14.61 22.84 3.84
CA ALA A 38 -13.73 23.98 4.10
C ALA A 38 -12.29 23.70 4.58
N SER A 39 -11.39 23.82 3.60
CA SER A 39 -10.07 24.45 3.71
C SER A 39 -9.92 25.39 4.90
N SER A 40 -9.13 24.98 5.90
CA SER A 40 -7.98 25.73 6.41
C SER A 40 -7.29 24.93 7.53
N LEU A 41 -5.95 24.84 7.46
CA LEU A 41 -5.04 24.24 8.46
C LEU A 41 -5.07 22.71 8.59
N ILE A 42 -4.42 22.01 7.65
CA ILE A 42 -4.06 20.59 7.83
C ILE A 42 -2.95 20.50 8.89
N LYS A 43 -3.35 20.22 10.13
CA LYS A 43 -2.49 19.62 11.17
C LYS A 43 -2.61 18.11 11.01
N ASN A 44 -1.53 17.43 10.62
CA ASN A 44 -1.34 15.97 10.60
C ASN A 44 -2.35 15.15 11.45
N GLY A 45 -3.54 14.89 10.91
CA GLY A 45 -4.54 13.99 11.49
C GLY A 45 -5.00 14.26 12.92
N ILE A 46 -4.93 15.49 13.44
CA ILE A 46 -5.54 15.85 14.73
C ILE A 46 -6.39 17.10 14.53
N THR A 47 -7.70 16.91 14.36
CA THR A 47 -8.70 17.96 14.56
C THR A 47 -8.83 18.21 16.06
N ASP A 48 -8.03 19.14 16.57
CA ASP A 48 -8.32 19.78 17.85
C ASP A 48 -9.42 20.80 17.58
N ASP A 49 -10.69 20.37 17.71
CA ASP A 49 -11.82 21.28 17.78
C ASP A 49 -11.79 21.99 19.14
N SER A 50 -10.84 22.91 19.29
CA SER A 50 -10.81 23.85 20.41
C SER A 50 -11.78 25.02 20.16
N THR A 51 -13.03 24.73 19.76
CA THR A 51 -14.14 25.68 19.85
C THR A 51 -15.34 25.15 20.63
N SER A 52 -15.13 24.21 21.56
CA SER A 52 -16.14 23.87 22.56
C SER A 52 -16.09 24.80 23.77
N ASN A 53 -16.90 25.86 23.69
CA ASN A 53 -17.45 26.56 24.85
C ASN A 53 -18.56 25.67 25.45
N SER A 54 -18.22 24.73 26.33
CA SER A 54 -19.19 23.86 27.00
C SER A 54 -18.94 23.81 28.52
N ASN A 55 -19.72 24.61 29.23
CA ASN A 55 -19.99 24.42 30.65
C ASN A 55 -20.86 23.18 30.80
N ASN A 56 -20.27 22.01 31.06
CA ASN A 56 -21.02 20.91 31.68
C ASN A 56 -20.08 19.96 32.44
N ASN A 57 -20.27 19.96 33.75
CA ASN A 57 -19.65 19.05 34.70
C ASN A 57 -20.20 17.62 34.52
N ASN A 58 -19.32 16.63 34.64
CA ASN A 58 -19.52 15.17 34.57
C ASN A 58 -19.31 14.52 33.18
N SER A 59 -18.08 14.12 32.89
CA SER A 59 -17.81 12.91 32.11
C SER A 59 -16.42 12.37 32.46
N GLY A 60 -16.30 11.05 32.56
CA GLY A 60 -15.08 10.35 32.97
C GLY A 60 -13.90 10.73 32.10
N ASP A 61 -12.84 11.17 32.76
CA ASP A 61 -11.64 11.72 32.18
C ASP A 61 -10.81 10.58 31.56
N ASP A 62 -10.96 10.38 30.25
CA ASP A 62 -10.10 9.51 29.44
C ASP A 62 -8.78 10.26 29.07
N SER A 63 -8.25 11.03 30.03
CA SER A 63 -7.15 12.00 29.85
C SER A 63 -5.77 11.38 29.60
N ASN A 64 -5.67 10.05 29.50
CA ASN A 64 -4.39 9.38 29.31
C ASN A 64 -4.06 9.08 27.84
N CYS A 65 -4.98 9.31 26.90
CA CYS A 65 -4.68 9.18 25.47
C CYS A 65 -4.09 10.48 24.90
N ARG A 66 -2.86 10.83 25.30
CA ARG A 66 -2.14 11.94 24.67
C ARG A 66 -1.53 11.48 23.36
N VAL A 67 -1.93 12.11 22.25
CA VAL A 67 -1.34 11.89 20.94
C VAL A 67 0.01 12.61 20.89
N ASP A 68 0.99 12.06 21.58
CA ASP A 68 2.36 12.46 21.33
C ASP A 68 2.75 11.93 19.95
N LEU A 69 3.24 12.82 19.07
CA LEU A 69 4.18 12.42 18.04
C LEU A 69 5.46 11.97 18.76
N ILE A 70 5.36 10.83 19.45
CA ILE A 70 6.51 10.17 20.05
C ILE A 70 7.47 9.96 18.89
N ASN A 71 8.71 10.41 19.06
CA ASN A 71 9.80 10.10 18.14
C ASN A 71 9.83 8.58 17.99
N SER A 72 9.15 8.07 16.96
CA SER A 72 9.11 6.65 16.69
C SER A 72 10.52 6.27 16.27
N THR A 73 11.22 5.54 17.13
CA THR A 73 12.53 4.96 16.81
C THR A 73 12.40 3.77 15.87
N LYS A 74 11.17 3.34 15.59
CA LYS A 74 10.87 2.25 14.67
C LYS A 74 11.25 2.67 13.25
N ASN A 75 11.94 1.78 12.55
CA ASN A 75 12.23 1.96 11.13
C ASN A 75 10.93 1.88 10.33
N VAL A 76 10.70 2.86 9.46
CA VAL A 76 9.56 2.94 8.54
C VAL A 76 10.08 2.77 7.12
N LYS A 77 9.57 1.76 6.43
CA LYS A 77 9.94 1.40 5.06
C LYS A 77 8.77 1.69 4.14
N VAL A 78 8.91 2.68 3.27
CA VAL A 78 7.84 3.16 2.38
C VAL A 78 8.08 2.65 0.97
N LEU A 79 7.16 1.86 0.43
CA LEU A 79 7.20 1.38 -0.95
C LEU A 79 6.14 2.11 -1.78
N PHE A 80 6.59 2.91 -2.75
CA PHE A 80 5.72 3.48 -3.76
C PHE A 80 5.54 2.50 -4.92
N LEU A 81 4.29 2.05 -5.14
CA LEU A 81 3.90 1.19 -6.25
C LEU A 81 3.04 1.99 -7.23
N ILE A 82 3.64 2.41 -8.34
CA ILE A 82 3.02 3.39 -9.24
C ILE A 82 2.47 2.71 -10.49
N ASP A 83 1.17 2.86 -10.72
CA ASP A 83 0.55 2.49 -11.99
C ASP A 83 1.10 3.39 -13.10
N THR A 84 1.60 2.77 -14.17
CA THR A 84 2.08 3.45 -15.38
C THR A 84 1.38 2.89 -16.62
N SER A 85 0.15 2.41 -16.45
CA SER A 85 -0.72 1.98 -17.53
C SER A 85 -1.16 3.17 -18.41
N GLY A 86 -1.62 2.85 -19.62
CA GLY A 86 -1.95 3.87 -20.63
C GLY A 86 -3.12 4.79 -20.26
N SER A 87 -4.01 4.37 -19.34
CA SER A 87 -5.12 5.22 -18.86
C SER A 87 -4.64 6.53 -18.24
N ASN A 88 -3.39 6.57 -17.76
CA ASN A 88 -2.77 7.75 -17.18
C ASN A 88 -2.34 8.82 -18.22
N ALA A 89 -1.95 8.43 -19.44
CA ALA A 89 -1.32 9.34 -20.42
C ALA A 89 -2.29 10.06 -21.38
N SER A 90 -3.49 9.51 -21.59
CA SER A 90 -4.47 9.79 -22.66
C SER A 90 -4.57 8.61 -23.62
N ASN A 91 -5.77 8.06 -23.74
CA ASN A 91 -6.09 6.94 -24.61
C ASN A 91 -7.26 7.32 -25.52
N ASN A 92 -7.07 7.20 -26.83
CA ASN A 92 -8.13 7.27 -27.84
C ASN A 92 -9.06 8.51 -27.73
N GLY A 93 -8.49 9.68 -27.41
CA GLY A 93 -9.24 10.94 -27.30
C GLY A 93 -9.86 11.21 -25.92
N ALA A 94 -9.78 10.26 -24.98
CA ALA A 94 -10.07 10.54 -23.58
C ALA A 94 -8.85 11.22 -22.92
N ALA A 95 -9.10 12.21 -22.07
CA ALA A 95 -8.06 12.79 -21.23
C ALA A 95 -7.45 11.70 -20.33
N GLY A 96 -6.12 11.71 -20.17
CA GLY A 96 -5.45 10.86 -19.19
C GLY A 96 -5.71 11.33 -17.77
N THR A 97 -5.64 10.43 -16.80
CA THR A 97 -5.90 10.76 -15.39
C THR A 97 -4.81 11.64 -14.75
N ASP A 98 -3.57 11.48 -15.21
CA ASP A 98 -2.41 12.28 -14.76
C ASP A 98 -1.40 12.42 -15.91
N VAL A 99 -1.78 13.23 -16.91
CA VAL A 99 -0.98 13.46 -18.12
C VAL A 99 0.40 14.03 -17.71
N GLY A 100 1.45 13.32 -18.11
CA GLY A 100 2.83 13.68 -17.78
C GLY A 100 3.27 13.33 -16.37
N LYS A 101 2.49 12.54 -15.61
CA LYS A 101 2.78 12.12 -14.22
C LYS A 101 2.92 13.29 -13.24
N THR A 102 2.38 14.46 -13.58
CA THR A 102 2.63 15.70 -12.83
C THR A 102 2.17 15.55 -11.39
N TRP A 103 0.96 15.01 -11.20
CA TRP A 103 0.40 14.81 -9.88
C TRP A 103 1.20 13.76 -9.09
N ARG A 104 1.42 12.57 -9.67
CA ARG A 104 2.13 11.47 -9.00
C ARG A 104 3.53 11.88 -8.56
N LEU A 105 4.29 12.52 -9.45
CA LEU A 105 5.66 12.96 -9.15
C LEU A 105 5.68 14.07 -8.09
N ASN A 106 4.76 15.03 -8.14
CA ASN A 106 4.71 16.10 -7.13
C ASN A 106 4.37 15.55 -5.75
N THR A 107 3.41 14.62 -5.67
CA THR A 107 3.02 13.97 -4.42
C THR A 107 4.19 13.17 -3.82
N ILE A 108 4.87 12.35 -4.64
CA ILE A 108 6.07 11.60 -4.24
C ILE A 108 7.19 12.54 -3.77
N ASN A 109 7.52 13.57 -4.55
CA ASN A 109 8.57 14.54 -4.21
C ASN A 109 8.27 15.29 -2.91
N SER A 110 7.00 15.65 -2.68
CA SER A 110 6.57 16.32 -1.45
C SER A 110 6.80 15.42 -0.24
N PHE A 111 6.46 14.13 -0.35
CA PHE A 111 6.68 13.17 0.74
C PHE A 111 8.17 12.93 1.00
N ILE A 112 8.98 12.72 -0.05
CA ILE A 112 10.43 12.57 0.07
C ILE A 112 11.06 13.81 0.69
N THR A 113 10.60 15.02 0.33
CA THR A 113 11.10 16.26 0.93
C THR A 113 10.80 16.34 2.43
N ALA A 114 9.61 15.90 2.85
CA ALA A 114 9.20 15.91 4.24
C ALA A 114 9.92 14.85 5.11
N TYR A 115 10.14 13.65 4.57
CA TYR A 115 10.59 12.48 5.34
C TYR A 115 11.97 11.94 4.95
N GLY A 116 12.53 12.33 3.81
CA GLY A 116 13.78 11.79 3.26
C GLY A 116 15.01 12.02 4.15
N ASN A 117 15.02 13.10 4.93
CA ASN A 117 16.09 13.40 5.89
C ASN A 117 15.89 12.72 7.25
N LYS A 118 14.82 11.94 7.46
CA LYS A 118 14.57 11.25 8.72
C LYS A 118 15.36 9.94 8.76
N PRO A 119 16.21 9.71 9.77
CA PRO A 119 17.13 8.57 9.80
C PRO A 119 16.43 7.21 9.92
N ASN A 120 15.18 7.18 10.35
CA ASN A 120 14.37 5.98 10.49
C ASN A 120 13.47 5.71 9.27
N PHE A 121 13.58 6.48 8.19
CA PHE A 121 12.84 6.24 6.94
C PHE A 121 13.72 5.60 5.87
N GLU A 122 13.13 4.67 5.12
CA GLU A 122 13.71 4.08 3.92
C GLU A 122 12.67 4.00 2.82
N PHE A 123 13.10 4.07 1.57
CA PHE A 123 12.20 4.16 0.42
C PHE A 123 12.50 3.07 -0.59
N ALA A 124 11.44 2.50 -1.17
CA ALA A 124 11.47 1.64 -2.32
C ALA A 124 10.50 2.19 -3.39
N PHE A 125 10.83 1.94 -4.65
CA PHE A 125 10.01 2.35 -5.79
C PHE A 125 9.81 1.17 -6.72
N ALA A 126 8.58 0.97 -7.16
CA ALA A 126 8.22 0.04 -8.20
C ALA A 126 7.15 0.66 -9.10
N TYR A 127 7.09 0.20 -10.33
CA TYR A 127 6.02 0.54 -11.26
C TYR A 127 5.41 -0.72 -11.84
N PHE A 128 4.22 -0.60 -12.40
CA PHE A 128 3.58 -1.67 -13.13
C PHE A 128 2.84 -1.12 -14.36
N GLN A 129 2.93 -1.87 -15.47
CA GLN A 129 2.27 -1.57 -16.73
C GLN A 129 2.33 -2.77 -17.68
N GLY A 130 1.39 -2.84 -18.63
CA GLY A 130 1.36 -3.94 -19.60
C GLY A 130 1.08 -5.27 -18.90
N THR A 131 2.08 -6.14 -18.84
CA THR A 131 2.00 -7.46 -18.20
C THR A 131 3.02 -7.64 -17.09
N LYS A 132 3.73 -6.58 -16.69
CA LYS A 132 4.85 -6.66 -15.77
C LYS A 132 4.81 -5.58 -14.70
N ALA A 133 5.57 -5.83 -13.65
CA ALA A 133 5.96 -4.84 -12.67
C ALA A 133 7.47 -4.95 -12.45
N ASP A 134 8.12 -3.85 -12.08
CA ASP A 134 9.56 -3.82 -11.86
C ASP A 134 9.93 -2.80 -10.78
N ALA A 135 10.99 -3.09 -10.04
CA ALA A 135 11.56 -2.18 -9.06
C ALA A 135 12.45 -1.13 -9.75
N LEU A 136 12.52 0.08 -9.21
CA LEU A 136 13.43 1.13 -9.69
C LEU A 136 14.70 1.22 -8.83
N LEU A 137 14.60 0.83 -7.56
CA LEU A 137 15.76 0.64 -6.68
C LEU A 137 16.10 -0.84 -6.61
N LYS A 138 17.27 -1.22 -7.11
CA LYS A 138 17.72 -2.62 -7.18
C LYS A 138 19.11 -2.80 -6.57
N ASN A 139 19.37 -3.97 -6.01
CA ASN A 139 20.72 -4.39 -5.66
C ASN A 139 21.50 -4.89 -6.89
N SER A 140 22.74 -5.35 -6.69
CA SER A 140 23.59 -5.92 -7.76
C SER A 140 23.03 -7.20 -8.40
N SER A 141 22.12 -7.90 -7.72
CA SER A 141 21.41 -9.08 -8.22
C SER A 141 20.10 -8.74 -8.95
N GLY A 142 19.76 -7.45 -9.10
CA GLY A 142 18.53 -7.00 -9.74
C GLY A 142 17.27 -7.13 -8.88
N GLN A 143 17.39 -7.44 -7.59
CA GLN A 143 16.26 -7.54 -6.65
C GLN A 143 15.90 -6.14 -6.13
N GLY A 144 14.61 -5.87 -5.97
CA GLY A 144 14.15 -4.59 -5.44
C GLY A 144 14.52 -4.40 -3.97
N ILE A 145 14.94 -3.19 -3.59
CA ILE A 145 15.43 -2.88 -2.25
C ILE A 145 14.82 -1.59 -1.69
N PHE A 146 14.82 -1.49 -0.35
CA PHE A 146 14.67 -0.21 0.35
C PHE A 146 16.03 0.48 0.47
N SER A 147 16.04 1.81 0.36
CA SER A 147 17.26 2.61 0.44
C SER A 147 17.08 3.85 1.31
N LYS A 148 18.16 4.30 1.94
CA LYS A 148 18.33 5.62 2.57
C LYS A 148 19.16 6.57 1.70
N ASP A 149 19.76 6.07 0.63
CA ASP A 149 20.58 6.88 -0.26
C ASP A 149 19.69 7.79 -1.09
N MET A 150 19.68 9.07 -0.71
CA MET A 150 18.90 10.11 -1.39
C MET A 150 19.29 10.31 -2.85
N SER A 151 20.54 10.02 -3.23
CA SER A 151 20.95 10.07 -4.63
C SER A 151 20.24 8.97 -5.43
N ALA A 152 20.23 7.74 -4.91
CA ALA A 152 19.54 6.62 -5.54
C ALA A 152 18.02 6.83 -5.59
N ILE A 153 17.42 7.36 -4.51
CA ILE A 153 15.99 7.68 -4.43
C ILE A 153 15.61 8.73 -5.49
N ASN A 154 16.36 9.82 -5.58
CA ASN A 154 16.12 10.86 -6.59
C ASN A 154 16.27 10.31 -8.01
N GLN A 155 17.24 9.42 -8.24
CA GLN A 155 17.38 8.74 -9.53
C GLN A 155 16.17 7.87 -9.85
N ALA A 156 15.65 7.08 -8.89
CA ALA A 156 14.45 6.29 -9.10
C ALA A 156 13.21 7.14 -9.45
N VAL A 157 13.07 8.33 -8.85
CA VAL A 157 12.00 9.27 -9.21
C VAL A 157 12.19 9.82 -10.64
N MET A 158 13.43 10.12 -11.05
CA MET A 158 13.73 10.52 -12.42
C MET A 158 13.47 9.39 -13.43
N ASP A 159 13.81 8.16 -13.08
CA ASP A 159 13.55 6.98 -13.91
C ASP A 159 12.04 6.77 -14.07
N LEU A 160 11.26 6.90 -12.99
CA LEU A 160 9.80 6.87 -13.03
C LEU A 160 9.21 7.93 -13.98
N LYS A 161 9.76 9.15 -13.96
CA LYS A 161 9.34 10.22 -14.88
C LYS A 161 9.56 9.83 -16.36
N ASN A 162 10.64 9.12 -16.65
CA ASN A 162 11.02 8.73 -18.00
C ASN A 162 10.30 7.47 -18.49
N ILE A 163 9.71 6.68 -17.60
CA ILE A 163 8.85 5.56 -17.96
C ILE A 163 7.59 6.10 -18.63
N LYS A 164 7.31 5.61 -19.83
CA LYS A 164 6.11 5.99 -20.58
C LYS A 164 4.89 5.33 -19.96
N ASP A 165 3.82 6.11 -19.73
CA ASP A 165 2.53 5.54 -19.35
C ASP A 165 1.91 4.83 -20.57
N GLU A 166 1.82 3.50 -20.54
CA GLU A 166 1.28 2.72 -21.65
C GLU A 166 0.85 1.30 -21.24
N GLY A 167 0.02 0.68 -22.08
CA GLY A 167 -0.42 -0.69 -21.89
C GLY A 167 -1.44 -0.86 -20.76
N ASN A 168 -1.52 -2.10 -20.29
CA ASN A 168 -2.50 -2.62 -19.35
C ASN A 168 -2.14 -2.32 -17.87
N THR A 169 -3.06 -2.65 -16.97
CA THR A 169 -2.98 -2.44 -15.51
C THR A 169 -2.89 -3.78 -14.77
N PRO A 170 -1.70 -4.45 -14.73
CA PRO A 170 -1.54 -5.80 -14.20
C PRO A 170 -1.36 -5.82 -12.67
N TYR A 171 -2.46 -5.87 -11.91
CA TYR A 171 -2.38 -5.86 -10.44
C TYR A 171 -1.68 -7.10 -9.86
N ASP A 172 -1.67 -8.23 -10.56
CA ASP A 172 -1.03 -9.46 -10.10
C ASP A 172 0.49 -9.30 -10.09
N ALA A 173 1.03 -8.74 -11.17
CA ALA A 173 2.42 -8.34 -11.24
C ALA A 173 2.75 -7.27 -10.18
N ALA A 174 1.86 -6.29 -10.00
CA ALA A 174 2.02 -5.22 -9.02
C ALA A 174 2.11 -5.76 -7.57
N LEU A 175 1.17 -6.61 -7.17
CA LEU A 175 1.15 -7.20 -5.83
C LEU A 175 2.31 -8.21 -5.66
N SER A 176 2.68 -8.93 -6.71
CA SER A 176 3.84 -9.82 -6.70
C SER A 176 5.16 -9.08 -6.46
N ILE A 177 5.39 -7.93 -7.11
CA ILE A 177 6.62 -7.15 -6.88
C ILE A 177 6.67 -6.57 -5.47
N VAL A 178 5.54 -6.13 -4.92
CA VAL A 178 5.43 -5.67 -3.51
C VAL A 178 5.88 -6.78 -2.57
N ARG A 179 5.30 -7.97 -2.74
CA ARG A 179 5.64 -9.16 -1.95
C ARG A 179 7.13 -9.47 -2.04
N SER A 180 7.69 -9.48 -3.25
CA SER A 180 9.10 -9.80 -3.49
C SER A 180 10.05 -8.80 -2.83
N ILE A 181 9.74 -7.49 -2.88
CA ILE A 181 10.57 -6.45 -2.26
C ILE A 181 10.58 -6.61 -0.73
N ILE A 182 9.41 -6.81 -0.12
CA ILE A 182 9.29 -6.99 1.34
C ILE A 182 9.96 -8.30 1.78
N HIS A 183 9.72 -9.39 1.06
CA HIS A 183 10.33 -10.69 1.33
C HIS A 183 11.87 -10.59 1.36
N TYR A 184 12.45 -9.97 0.32
CA TYR A 184 13.89 -9.80 0.24
C TYR A 184 14.43 -8.93 1.38
N ASP A 185 13.75 -7.83 1.72
CA ASP A 185 14.14 -6.96 2.82
C ASP A 185 14.14 -7.68 4.18
N GLN A 186 13.14 -8.55 4.43
CA GLN A 186 13.08 -9.41 5.64
C GLN A 186 14.22 -10.43 5.69
N MET A 187 14.69 -10.93 4.54
CA MET A 187 15.83 -11.84 4.48
C MET A 187 17.16 -11.14 4.79
N VAL A 188 17.31 -9.89 4.34
CA VAL A 188 18.58 -9.14 4.45
C VAL A 188 18.68 -8.38 5.77
N THR A 189 17.56 -7.84 6.25
CA THR A 189 17.54 -7.04 7.47
C THR A 189 17.09 -7.93 8.64
N ALA A 190 17.99 -8.22 9.57
CA ALA A 190 17.66 -8.97 10.80
C ALA A 190 16.71 -8.20 11.75
N THR A 191 16.33 -6.97 11.39
CA THR A 191 15.44 -6.11 12.17
C THR A 191 13.99 -6.49 11.94
N LYS A 192 13.50 -7.41 12.78
CA LYS A 192 12.09 -7.83 12.85
C LYS A 192 11.10 -6.75 13.31
N ASP A 193 11.51 -5.49 13.36
CA ASP A 193 10.71 -4.39 13.89
C ASP A 193 10.59 -3.21 12.92
N ALA A 194 10.70 -3.43 11.62
CA ALA A 194 10.32 -2.40 10.65
C ALA A 194 8.79 -2.33 10.49
N GLY A 195 8.26 -1.14 10.21
CA GLY A 195 6.90 -0.97 9.70
C GLY A 195 6.95 -0.73 8.19
N TYR A 196 6.25 -1.54 7.42
CA TYR A 196 6.13 -1.41 5.97
C TYR A 196 4.85 -0.65 5.61
N VAL A 197 5.03 0.36 4.78
CA VAL A 197 3.97 1.22 4.28
C VAL A 197 4.01 1.14 2.76
N VAL A 198 3.08 0.40 2.18
CA VAL A 198 2.93 0.35 0.73
C VAL A 198 1.93 1.42 0.33
N VAL A 199 2.29 2.25 -0.64
CA VAL A 199 1.42 3.26 -1.24
C VAL A 199 1.26 2.92 -2.71
N MET A 200 0.12 2.32 -3.05
CA MET A 200 -0.24 2.00 -4.42
C MET A 200 -1.04 3.16 -5.02
N VAL A 201 -0.55 3.74 -6.11
CA VAL A 201 -1.23 4.83 -6.80
C VAL A 201 -1.69 4.33 -8.16
N SER A 202 -2.99 4.38 -8.42
CA SER A 202 -3.63 3.79 -9.61
C SER A 202 -4.89 4.54 -9.99
N ASP A 203 -5.24 4.54 -11.26
CA ASP A 203 -6.38 5.28 -11.79
C ASP A 203 -7.60 4.41 -12.13
N GLY A 204 -7.54 3.10 -11.86
CA GLY A 204 -8.66 2.22 -12.17
C GLY A 204 -8.48 0.74 -11.89
N SER A 205 -9.41 -0.03 -12.46
CA SER A 205 -9.51 -1.48 -12.29
C SER A 205 -8.34 -2.23 -12.91
N PRO A 206 -8.00 -3.41 -12.37
CA PRO A 206 -7.10 -4.34 -13.05
C PRO A 206 -7.61 -4.73 -14.43
N THR A 207 -6.69 -4.90 -15.37
CA THR A 207 -6.99 -5.41 -16.72
C THR A 207 -6.56 -6.87 -16.92
N ASN A 208 -5.86 -7.46 -15.96
CA ASN A 208 -5.42 -8.86 -16.03
C ASN A 208 -6.60 -9.81 -15.76
N THR A 209 -6.63 -10.92 -16.50
CA THR A 209 -7.75 -11.88 -16.50
C THR A 209 -8.02 -12.51 -15.13
N SER A 210 -6.99 -12.60 -14.29
CA SER A 210 -7.07 -13.10 -12.91
C SER A 210 -8.05 -12.30 -12.04
N TYR A 211 -8.31 -11.03 -12.37
CA TYR A 211 -9.19 -10.15 -11.60
C TYR A 211 -10.44 -9.68 -12.34
N THR A 212 -10.51 -9.81 -13.66
CA THR A 212 -11.67 -9.34 -14.43
C THR A 212 -12.89 -10.29 -14.35
N ASP A 213 -12.72 -11.51 -13.83
CA ASP A 213 -13.85 -12.40 -13.52
C ASP A 213 -14.56 -11.91 -12.26
N SER A 214 -15.83 -11.49 -12.37
CA SER A 214 -16.62 -10.95 -11.26
C SER A 214 -16.78 -11.93 -10.09
N LYS A 215 -16.64 -13.24 -10.31
CA LYS A 215 -16.74 -14.26 -9.26
C LYS A 215 -15.41 -14.52 -8.56
N ASN A 216 -14.31 -14.58 -9.33
CA ASN A 216 -13.02 -15.02 -8.81
C ASN A 216 -12.03 -13.87 -8.56
N GLY A 217 -12.27 -12.69 -9.16
CA GLY A 217 -11.30 -11.61 -9.13
C GLY A 217 -11.06 -11.04 -7.75
N ILE A 218 -12.12 -10.82 -6.97
CA ILE A 218 -11.99 -10.38 -5.57
C ILE A 218 -11.35 -11.47 -4.70
N THR A 219 -11.60 -12.75 -4.97
CA THR A 219 -10.97 -13.87 -4.25
C THR A 219 -9.47 -13.91 -4.52
N ASN A 220 -9.06 -13.83 -5.78
CA ASN A 220 -7.65 -13.81 -6.18
C ASN A 220 -6.95 -12.59 -5.56
N LEU A 221 -7.57 -11.40 -5.65
CA LEU A 221 -7.05 -10.19 -5.03
C LEU A 221 -6.85 -10.37 -3.52
N THR A 222 -7.83 -10.99 -2.85
CA THR A 222 -7.76 -11.27 -1.41
C THR A 222 -6.59 -12.21 -1.09
N ASN A 223 -6.38 -13.25 -1.89
CA ASN A 223 -5.26 -14.17 -1.70
C ASN A 223 -3.91 -13.48 -1.89
N ASP A 224 -3.77 -12.64 -2.90
CA ASP A 224 -2.52 -11.93 -3.18
C ASP A 224 -2.19 -10.90 -2.10
N VAL A 225 -3.20 -10.17 -1.60
CA VAL A 225 -3.02 -9.27 -0.46
C VAL A 225 -2.63 -10.06 0.80
N ASN A 226 -3.31 -11.17 1.10
CA ASN A 226 -2.96 -12.00 2.25
C ASN A 226 -1.54 -12.58 2.14
N ALA A 227 -1.09 -12.92 0.93
CA ALA A 227 0.28 -13.37 0.69
C ALA A 227 1.32 -12.28 0.99
N ILE A 228 1.02 -11.01 0.67
CA ILE A 228 1.85 -9.87 1.09
C ILE A 228 1.86 -9.75 2.62
N LEU A 229 0.69 -9.74 3.26
CA LEU A 229 0.59 -9.56 4.72
C LEU A 229 1.29 -10.67 5.52
N ALA A 230 1.42 -11.86 4.93
CA ALA A 230 2.16 -12.97 5.51
C ALA A 230 3.69 -12.78 5.52
N GLU A 231 4.24 -11.90 4.69
CA GLU A 231 5.69 -11.64 4.64
C GLU A 231 6.20 -10.95 5.92
N ALA A 232 5.40 -10.05 6.49
CA ALA A 232 5.71 -9.40 7.78
C ALA A 232 4.41 -9.19 8.58
N PRO A 233 3.95 -10.22 9.32
CA PRO A 233 2.67 -10.19 10.01
C PRO A 233 2.53 -8.99 10.95
N LYS A 234 1.43 -8.24 10.80
CA LYS A 234 1.11 -7.02 11.58
C LYS A 234 2.07 -5.84 11.38
N GLN A 235 2.96 -5.92 10.39
CA GLN A 235 3.94 -4.87 10.10
C GLN A 235 3.67 -4.17 8.77
N ILE A 236 2.75 -4.66 7.96
CA ILE A 236 2.45 -4.13 6.63
C ILE A 236 1.13 -3.38 6.66
N SER A 237 1.15 -2.15 6.16
CA SER A 237 -0.03 -1.39 5.76
C SER A 237 -0.06 -1.26 4.24
N LEU A 238 -1.19 -1.56 3.61
CA LEU A 238 -1.40 -1.33 2.18
C LEU A 238 -2.33 -0.13 2.02
N ASN A 239 -1.80 0.96 1.49
CA ASN A 239 -2.53 2.19 1.25
C ASN A 239 -2.75 2.34 -0.25
N THR A 240 -3.92 2.81 -0.64
CA THR A 240 -4.30 2.98 -2.04
C THR A 240 -4.76 4.40 -2.31
N VAL A 241 -4.26 4.96 -3.41
CA VAL A 241 -4.67 6.25 -3.93
C VAL A 241 -5.32 6.01 -5.28
N TYR A 242 -6.59 6.36 -5.39
CA TYR A 242 -7.36 6.32 -6.62
C TYR A 242 -7.30 7.69 -7.32
N LEU A 243 -6.65 7.73 -8.48
CA LEU A 243 -6.57 8.93 -9.32
C LEU A 243 -7.72 8.98 -10.30
N TYR A 244 -8.37 10.14 -10.39
CA TYR A 244 -9.46 10.33 -11.33
C TYR A 244 -9.44 11.72 -11.98
N ASN A 245 -9.88 11.77 -13.24
CA ASN A 245 -10.05 13.01 -14.02
C ASN A 245 -11.50 13.26 -14.46
N GLN A 246 -12.42 12.33 -14.21
CA GLN A 246 -13.82 12.49 -14.54
C GLN A 246 -14.60 13.04 -13.34
N ALA A 247 -15.68 13.77 -13.62
CA ALA A 247 -16.57 14.30 -12.59
C ALA A 247 -17.20 13.20 -11.71
N VAL A 248 -17.24 11.94 -12.17
CA VAL A 248 -17.76 10.81 -11.40
C VAL A 248 -16.90 9.56 -11.62
N PRO A 249 -16.10 9.14 -10.63
CA PRO A 249 -15.52 7.80 -10.57
C PRO A 249 -16.58 6.71 -10.72
N THR A 250 -16.33 5.68 -11.53
CA THR A 250 -17.22 4.51 -11.48
C THR A 250 -16.92 3.69 -10.23
N ALA A 251 -17.95 3.29 -9.48
CA ALA A 251 -17.79 2.52 -8.23
C ALA A 251 -16.99 1.22 -8.43
N SER A 252 -17.04 0.63 -9.62
CA SER A 252 -16.27 -0.56 -10.00
C SER A 252 -14.78 -0.31 -10.16
N GLN A 253 -14.36 0.90 -10.56
CA GLN A 253 -12.94 1.25 -10.70
C GLN A 253 -12.21 1.30 -9.37
N LYS A 254 -12.84 1.91 -8.36
CA LYS A 254 -12.24 2.06 -7.04
C LYS A 254 -12.42 0.88 -6.09
N SER A 255 -13.36 -0.02 -6.35
CA SER A 255 -13.68 -1.14 -5.43
C SER A 255 -12.48 -2.07 -5.18
N TYR A 256 -11.63 -2.30 -6.18
CA TYR A 256 -10.39 -3.09 -6.03
C TYR A 256 -9.40 -2.39 -5.10
N LEU A 257 -9.18 -1.09 -5.29
CA LEU A 257 -8.28 -0.30 -4.46
C LEU A 257 -8.78 -0.19 -3.02
N GLN A 258 -10.08 0.02 -2.82
CA GLN A 258 -10.73 -0.02 -1.50
C GLN A 258 -10.56 -1.39 -0.83
N LYS A 259 -10.68 -2.47 -1.61
CA LYS A 259 -10.52 -3.83 -1.09
C LYS A 259 -9.07 -4.10 -0.67
N ILE A 260 -8.09 -3.68 -1.47
CA ILE A 260 -6.66 -3.81 -1.14
C ILE A 260 -6.34 -3.12 0.18
N SER A 261 -6.74 -1.85 0.33
CA SER A 261 -6.42 -1.11 1.56
C SER A 261 -7.20 -1.59 2.77
N SER A 262 -8.47 -1.96 2.60
CA SER A 262 -9.27 -2.55 3.67
C SER A 262 -8.67 -3.87 4.18
N LEU A 263 -8.20 -4.75 3.29
CA LEU A 263 -7.54 -5.99 3.69
C LEU A 263 -6.18 -5.72 4.33
N GLY A 264 -5.40 -4.79 3.77
CA GLY A 264 -4.08 -4.43 4.23
C GLY A 264 -4.05 -3.45 5.40
N SER A 265 -5.17 -3.23 6.09
CA SER A 265 -5.27 -2.31 7.24
C SER A 265 -4.67 -0.92 6.97
N GLY A 266 -4.79 -0.43 5.73
CA GLY A 266 -4.34 0.90 5.33
C GLY A 266 -5.48 1.81 4.92
N ALA A 267 -5.13 2.98 4.41
CA ALA A 267 -6.07 4.01 3.96
C ALA A 267 -6.40 3.87 2.46
N PHE A 268 -7.62 4.26 2.10
CA PHE A 268 -8.04 4.50 0.72
C PHE A 268 -8.28 6.00 0.55
N ILE A 269 -7.67 6.62 -0.46
CA ILE A 269 -7.89 8.02 -0.77
C ILE A 269 -8.29 8.18 -2.23
N GLU A 270 -9.29 9.03 -2.47
CA GLU A 270 -9.66 9.49 -3.80
C GLU A 270 -9.00 10.85 -4.05
N ALA A 271 -8.22 10.96 -5.13
CA ALA A 271 -7.58 12.21 -5.50
C ALA A 271 -7.91 12.60 -6.93
N SER A 272 -8.42 13.82 -7.08
CA SER A 272 -8.48 14.45 -8.39
C SER A 272 -7.12 15.07 -8.72
N SER A 273 -6.79 15.15 -10.01
CA SER A 273 -5.50 15.67 -10.50
C SER A 273 -5.20 17.13 -10.12
N ASN A 274 -6.18 17.87 -9.60
CA ASN A 274 -6.04 19.24 -9.09
C ASN A 274 -5.89 19.34 -7.56
N GLN A 275 -6.04 18.24 -6.82
CA GLN A 275 -5.84 18.23 -5.37
C GLN A 275 -4.37 18.00 -5.03
N THR A 276 -3.85 18.65 -3.99
CA THR A 276 -2.55 18.29 -3.42
C THR A 276 -2.81 17.29 -2.31
N LEU A 277 -2.47 16.02 -2.50
CA LEU A 277 -2.47 15.06 -1.40
C LEU A 277 -1.16 15.17 -0.63
N GLN A 278 -1.25 15.14 0.69
CA GLN A 278 -0.11 14.81 1.51
C GLN A 278 -0.17 13.31 1.80
N ILE A 279 0.83 12.55 1.39
CA ILE A 279 0.90 11.11 1.69
C ILE A 279 0.89 10.86 3.21
N SER A 280 1.22 11.85 4.06
CA SER A 280 0.99 11.81 5.52
C SER A 280 -0.45 11.49 5.90
N ASP A 281 -1.42 11.77 5.05
CA ASP A 281 -2.83 11.43 5.26
C ASP A 281 -3.10 9.93 5.05
N THR A 282 -2.30 9.27 4.21
CA THR A 282 -2.36 7.81 4.00
C THR A 282 -1.52 7.03 5.01
N VAL A 283 -0.39 7.59 5.45
CA VAL A 283 0.60 6.84 6.23
C VAL A 283 0.30 6.98 7.71
N GLN A 284 -0.54 6.08 8.21
CA GLN A 284 -0.66 5.86 9.64
C GLN A 284 0.56 5.05 10.10
N VAL A 285 1.57 5.75 10.61
CA VAL A 285 2.64 5.09 11.36
C VAL A 285 1.98 4.46 12.59
N PRO A 286 2.09 3.13 12.80
CA PRO A 286 1.45 2.49 13.95
C PRO A 286 1.84 3.21 15.24
N LYS A 287 0.87 3.85 15.89
CA LYS A 287 1.06 4.49 17.20
C LYS A 287 0.92 3.43 18.27
N THR A 288 1.90 3.41 19.18
CA THR A 288 1.95 2.49 20.30
C THR A 288 1.03 2.98 21.42
N VAL A 289 0.06 2.11 21.74
CA VAL A 289 -0.52 1.75 23.05
C VAL A 289 -0.98 2.89 23.97
N CYS A 290 -2.29 2.93 24.20
CA CYS A 290 -2.89 3.55 25.38
C CYS A 290 -2.52 2.72 26.62
N ASN A 291 -1.94 3.35 27.64
CA ASN A 291 -1.68 2.72 28.95
C ASN A 291 -2.98 2.56 29.74
#